data_AF-W9N7R1-F1
#
_entry.id   AF-W9N7R1-F1
#
_cell.length_a   1.000
_cell.length_b   1.000
_cell.length_c   1.000
_cell.angle_alpha   90.00
_cell.angle_beta   90.00
_cell.angle_gamma   90.00
#
_symmetry.space_group_name_H-M   'P 1'
#
loop_
_entity.id
_entity.type
_entity.pdbx_description
1 polymer ?
#
loop_
_entity_poly.entity_id
_entity_poly.type
_entity_poly.pdbx_seq_one_letter_code
_entity_poly.pdbx_strand_id
1 'polypeptide(L)'
;MPQIIPEHDDYSNLIDNWITQVIQCQTEFSQDHIFPMANPPKSPKKRQISQVYRSAGQGEGVFGGQDFDLTPQNAQFYIDSYAAQPNTEYDESEHPTPRQIPYHPRPQHATGSRHPFTEPPPQFGYYDPSLTGTGSPQRRGRNTGSTNMPSLSPSRSEASSRASTTTSRTSQRSPAKSTSDLFLTMPSFDFTQPQVLPSDLAALKDIKDNIGLIPAVISEEVQEIQREIDPNQDIRPWMLDNTDTRFKQEILHELDEIRLVYRESRYCASMTASEAAWNDGVTSRLLFLALGQFQGVRHHNISTARPERHLLPKDGTGEPVESKLIDYSINLCLDPIDSTLKGDPELKEAMTNLLHRVPNQHKLINQTLYGPVRYEPAAINIETKASSVSDGRSQLAVWISAWMEQMRTLKSWASSSDPKHPALSPEPLDIQMPLIVATKDIWHLYLAKEAEGKIFVSSLFDIGRTDSILGIYALVKSLRVLGAWADGPFRKFIKDNILAPPRMAG
;
A
#
# COMPACT_ATOMS: atom_id res chain seq x y z
N MET A 1 -8.53 67.29 19.25
CA MET A 1 -8.81 66.39 20.38
C MET A 1 -9.07 65.00 19.80
N PRO A 2 -8.10 64.08 19.89
CA PRO A 2 -8.23 62.73 19.34
C PRO A 2 -9.10 61.86 20.25
N GLN A 3 -9.95 61.02 19.68
CA GLN A 3 -10.60 59.93 20.41
C GLN A 3 -9.74 58.68 20.37
N ILE A 4 -9.63 58.09 21.54
CA ILE A 4 -8.73 57.01 21.96
C ILE A 4 -9.21 55.69 21.38
N ILE A 5 -8.29 54.95 20.76
CA ILE A 5 -8.45 53.54 20.36
C ILE A 5 -8.24 52.69 21.62
N PRO A 6 -9.12 51.75 22.00
CA PRO A 6 -8.80 50.75 23.01
C PRO A 6 -7.87 49.70 22.40
N GLU A 7 -6.79 49.41 23.12
CA GLU A 7 -5.74 48.46 22.79
C GLU A 7 -6.23 47.02 22.75
N HIS A 8 -5.48 46.23 21.97
CA HIS A 8 -5.39 44.78 21.92
C HIS A 8 -5.84 44.05 23.21
N ASP A 9 -6.92 43.28 23.12
CA ASP A 9 -7.22 42.21 24.07
C ASP A 9 -6.56 40.89 23.62
N ASP A 10 -6.04 40.22 24.63
CA ASP A 10 -5.00 39.21 24.64
C ASP A 10 -5.52 37.81 24.25
N TYR A 11 -5.30 37.40 23.00
CA TYR A 11 -5.66 36.07 22.45
C TYR A 11 -4.96 34.89 23.14
N SER A 12 -3.90 35.15 23.91
CA SER A 12 -3.11 34.16 24.65
C SER A 12 -3.97 33.45 25.71
N ASN A 13 -4.81 34.21 26.42
CA ASN A 13 -5.66 33.68 27.49
C ASN A 13 -6.80 32.77 26.99
N LEU A 14 -7.19 32.90 25.72
CA LEU A 14 -8.20 32.06 25.08
C LEU A 14 -7.62 30.70 24.65
N ILE A 15 -6.37 30.70 24.18
CA ILE A 15 -5.65 29.48 23.79
C ILE A 15 -5.24 28.68 25.02
N ASP A 16 -4.76 29.34 26.08
CA ASP A 16 -4.37 28.66 27.32
C ASP A 16 -5.57 28.06 28.06
N ASN A 17 -6.73 28.72 28.04
CA ASN A 17 -7.98 28.15 28.55
C ASN A 17 -8.46 26.94 27.73
N TRP A 18 -8.27 26.96 26.42
CA TRP A 18 -8.64 25.85 25.54
C TRP A 18 -7.72 24.64 25.73
N ILE A 19 -6.39 24.86 25.82
CA ILE A 19 -5.41 23.80 26.10
C ILE A 19 -5.65 23.18 27.47
N THR A 20 -5.96 24.00 28.49
CA THR A 20 -6.29 23.51 29.84
C THR A 20 -7.56 22.66 29.82
N GLN A 21 -8.61 23.06 29.10
CA GLN A 21 -9.83 22.25 28.94
C GLN A 21 -9.58 20.93 28.20
N VAL A 22 -8.74 20.93 27.16
CA VAL A 22 -8.40 19.70 26.41
C VAL A 22 -7.59 18.72 27.26
N ILE A 23 -6.63 19.22 28.05
CA ILE A 23 -5.83 18.40 28.96
C ILE A 23 -6.72 17.83 30.08
N GLN A 24 -7.65 18.63 30.61
CA GLN A 24 -8.57 18.21 31.67
C GLN A 24 -9.62 17.19 31.18
N CYS A 25 -10.11 17.32 29.94
CA CYS A 25 -10.95 16.29 29.32
C CYS A 25 -10.18 14.99 29.02
N GLN A 26 -8.88 15.05 28.73
CA GLN A 26 -8.05 13.85 28.52
C GLN A 26 -7.71 13.12 29.83
N THR A 27 -7.54 13.83 30.94
CA THR A 27 -7.34 13.21 32.26
C THR A 27 -8.63 12.64 32.85
N GLU A 28 -9.79 13.28 32.64
CA GLU A 28 -11.10 12.73 33.02
C GLU A 28 -11.46 11.48 32.20
N PHE A 29 -11.15 11.45 30.89
CA PHE A 29 -11.33 10.24 30.06
C PHE A 29 -10.45 9.05 30.46
N SER A 30 -9.30 9.32 31.12
CA SER A 30 -8.36 8.29 31.56
C SER A 30 -8.70 7.71 32.94
N GLN A 31 -9.55 8.38 33.74
CA GLN A 31 -9.94 7.94 35.07
C GLN A 31 -11.29 7.22 35.14
N ASP A 32 -12.19 7.38 34.16
CA ASP A 32 -13.55 6.84 34.23
C ASP A 32 -13.81 5.49 33.51
N HIS A 33 -12.77 4.78 33.05
CA HIS A 33 -12.92 3.43 32.47
C HIS A 33 -12.04 2.38 33.15
N ILE A 34 -12.36 2.09 34.42
CA ILE A 34 -12.04 0.81 35.07
C ILE A 34 -13.37 0.10 35.36
N PHE A 35 -13.82 -0.79 34.46
CA PHE A 35 -14.89 -1.75 34.77
C PHE A 35 -14.30 -3.06 35.31
N PRO A 36 -14.91 -3.67 36.34
CA PRO A 36 -14.44 -4.89 36.97
C PRO A 36 -14.59 -6.11 36.04
N MET A 37 -13.58 -6.98 36.04
CA MET A 37 -13.60 -8.24 35.28
C MET A 37 -14.82 -9.10 35.65
N ALA A 38 -15.76 -9.25 34.71
CA ALA A 38 -16.78 -10.28 34.75
C ALA A 38 -16.19 -11.62 34.26
N ASN A 39 -16.43 -12.69 35.01
CA ASN A 39 -15.99 -14.05 34.70
C ASN A 39 -16.50 -14.53 33.31
N PRO A 40 -15.70 -15.31 32.55
CA PRO A 40 -16.12 -15.81 31.26
C PRO A 40 -17.21 -16.91 31.37
N PRO A 41 -18.10 -17.04 30.37
CA PRO A 41 -19.16 -18.04 30.38
C PRO A 41 -18.59 -19.45 30.17
N LYS A 42 -19.19 -20.40 30.91
CA LYS A 42 -18.87 -21.83 30.90
C LYS A 42 -19.17 -22.47 29.54
N SER A 43 -18.17 -23.12 28.94
CA SER A 43 -18.34 -24.03 27.80
C SER A 43 -18.87 -25.41 28.23
N PRO A 44 -19.57 -26.16 27.35
CA PRO A 44 -20.34 -27.34 27.76
C PRO A 44 -19.48 -28.60 27.91
N LYS A 45 -19.80 -29.31 28.99
CA LYS A 45 -19.43 -30.68 29.41
C LYS A 45 -18.86 -31.61 28.31
N LYS A 46 -17.67 -32.16 28.57
CA LYS A 46 -17.36 -33.57 28.30
C LYS A 46 -16.81 -34.22 29.57
N ARG A 47 -17.50 -35.28 30.02
CA ARG A 47 -17.11 -36.20 31.09
C ARG A 47 -15.90 -37.04 30.65
N GLN A 48 -14.94 -37.27 31.54
CA GLN A 48 -14.69 -38.58 32.19
C GLN A 48 -13.38 -38.58 32.99
N ILE A 49 -13.51 -39.05 34.26
CA ILE A 49 -12.63 -40.02 34.98
C ILE A 49 -11.16 -39.62 35.20
N SER A 50 -10.49 -39.76 36.34
CA SER A 50 -10.76 -40.00 37.76
C SER A 50 -9.37 -39.90 38.44
N GLN A 51 -9.37 -39.54 39.73
CA GLN A 51 -8.52 -40.12 40.79
C GLN A 51 -7.07 -39.59 41.08
N VAL A 52 -6.91 -39.18 42.36
CA VAL A 52 -5.83 -39.48 43.35
C VAL A 52 -4.93 -38.33 43.90
N TYR A 53 -5.21 -38.01 45.18
CA TYR A 53 -4.39 -37.58 46.36
C TYR A 53 -3.89 -36.11 46.50
N ARG A 54 -4.32 -35.35 47.53
CA ARG A 54 -3.85 -35.23 48.96
C ARG A 54 -2.51 -34.46 49.06
N SER A 55 -2.19 -33.45 49.89
CA SER A 55 -2.73 -32.90 51.15
C SER A 55 -2.03 -31.54 51.49
N ALA A 56 -2.69 -30.71 52.33
CA ALA A 56 -2.18 -29.89 53.45
C ALA A 56 -1.17 -28.72 53.28
N GLY A 57 -1.44 -27.61 54.00
CA GLY A 57 -0.40 -26.76 54.60
C GLY A 57 -0.72 -25.26 54.70
N GLN A 58 -0.90 -24.76 55.93
CA GLN A 58 -1.23 -23.38 56.34
C GLN A 58 -0.11 -22.33 56.15
N GLY A 59 -0.45 -21.04 56.22
CA GLY A 59 0.47 -19.98 56.65
C GLY A 59 -0.03 -18.55 56.37
N GLU A 60 -0.45 -17.85 57.43
CA GLU A 60 -0.97 -16.48 57.47
C GLU A 60 0.10 -15.39 57.20
N GLY A 61 -0.34 -14.19 56.77
CA GLY A 61 0.49 -12.99 56.67
C GLY A 61 -0.33 -11.73 56.38
N VAL A 62 -0.42 -10.87 57.39
CA VAL A 62 -1.33 -9.72 57.59
C VAL A 62 -1.02 -8.51 56.70
N PHE A 63 -2.09 -7.83 56.24
CA PHE A 63 -2.10 -6.50 55.61
C PHE A 63 -2.13 -5.38 56.67
N GLY A 64 -1.39 -4.30 56.42
CA GLY A 64 -1.56 -3.00 57.09
C GLY A 64 -1.27 -1.88 56.11
N GLY A 65 -2.31 -1.11 55.74
CA GLY A 65 -2.25 -0.01 54.78
C GLY A 65 -1.83 1.32 55.41
N GLN A 66 -1.33 2.21 54.57
CA GLN A 66 -1.21 3.64 54.84
C GLN A 66 -1.63 4.41 53.58
N ASP A 67 -2.68 5.20 53.73
CA ASP A 67 -3.13 6.26 52.82
C ASP A 67 -2.11 7.42 52.84
N PHE A 68 -1.87 8.04 51.68
CA PHE A 68 -1.23 9.36 51.61
C PHE A 68 -1.92 10.26 50.59
N ASP A 69 -2.33 11.41 51.12
CA ASP A 69 -3.07 12.52 50.53
C ASP A 69 -2.18 13.35 49.58
N LEU A 70 -2.76 13.87 48.49
CA LEU A 70 -2.10 14.73 47.51
C LEU A 70 -2.46 16.21 47.77
N THR A 71 -1.46 17.08 47.86
CA THR A 71 -1.65 18.54 47.71
C THR A 71 -0.67 19.11 46.68
N PRO A 72 -1.06 20.13 45.88
CA PRO A 72 -0.28 20.61 44.75
C PRO A 72 0.45 21.93 45.08
N GLN A 73 1.77 21.96 44.95
CA GLN A 73 2.56 23.19 44.92
C GLN A 73 3.89 22.92 44.18
N ASN A 74 4.19 23.79 43.20
CA ASN A 74 5.46 23.99 42.46
C ASN A 74 5.40 23.81 40.94
N ALA A 75 4.41 24.42 40.28
CA ALA A 75 4.51 24.79 38.87
C ALA A 75 4.73 26.30 38.77
N GLN A 76 5.99 26.73 38.69
CA GLN A 76 6.39 27.98 38.06
C GLN A 76 7.91 27.94 37.97
N PHE A 77 8.48 27.79 36.77
CA PHE A 77 9.74 28.40 36.32
C PHE A 77 10.15 27.81 34.96
N TYR A 78 10.43 28.73 34.02
CA TYR A 78 11.05 28.56 32.69
C TYR A 78 10.14 28.27 31.48
N ILE A 79 9.50 29.34 30.99
CA ILE A 79 9.44 29.68 29.56
C ILE A 79 10.35 30.90 29.38
N ASP A 80 11.43 30.75 28.61
CA ASP A 80 11.92 31.73 27.62
C ASP A 80 13.38 31.47 27.21
N SER A 81 13.67 31.80 25.94
CA SER A 81 14.93 31.68 25.18
C SER A 81 15.23 30.25 24.68
N TYR A 82 15.38 29.98 23.38
CA TYR A 82 16.35 30.62 22.49
C TYR A 82 15.90 30.68 21.01
N ALA A 83 15.99 31.89 20.45
CA ALA A 83 16.24 32.15 19.03
C ALA A 83 17.76 32.08 18.75
N ALA A 84 18.11 31.99 17.46
CA ALA A 84 19.38 31.48 16.95
C ALA A 84 20.59 32.46 16.88
N GLN A 85 21.79 31.84 16.92
CA GLN A 85 23.10 32.16 16.29
C GLN A 85 24.14 33.04 17.04
N PRO A 86 25.45 33.08 16.67
CA PRO A 86 26.40 32.06 16.15
C PRO A 86 27.79 32.05 16.89
N ASN A 87 28.67 31.09 16.54
CA ASN A 87 30.15 31.03 16.71
C ASN A 87 30.85 31.57 17.97
N THR A 88 31.47 30.67 18.74
CA THR A 88 32.76 30.90 19.43
C THR A 88 33.58 29.60 19.52
N GLU A 89 34.86 29.71 19.16
CA GLU A 89 35.93 28.70 19.32
C GLU A 89 36.36 28.49 20.79
N TYR A 90 37.14 27.40 21.00
CA TYR A 90 37.89 26.94 22.19
C TYR A 90 37.05 26.13 23.22
N ASP A 91 37.47 24.99 23.77
CA ASP A 91 38.79 24.38 23.97
C ASP A 91 38.68 22.85 24.13
N GLU A 92 39.72 22.10 23.77
CA GLU A 92 39.84 20.65 23.97
C GLU A 92 40.24 20.36 25.43
N SER A 93 39.43 19.60 26.18
CA SER A 93 39.91 18.57 27.12
C SER A 93 38.76 17.89 27.89
N GLU A 94 38.97 16.59 28.13
CA GLU A 94 38.22 15.70 29.02
C GLU A 94 36.99 14.96 28.43
N HIS A 95 37.26 13.81 27.82
CA HIS A 95 36.29 12.73 27.63
C HIS A 95 36.09 11.92 28.92
N PRO A 96 34.84 11.67 29.35
CA PRO A 96 34.49 10.47 30.09
C PRO A 96 33.77 9.46 29.17
N THR A 97 34.34 8.25 29.12
CA THR A 97 33.85 7.01 28.51
C THR A 97 32.37 6.69 28.79
N PRO A 98 31.58 6.18 27.82
CA PRO A 98 30.24 5.66 28.06
C PRO A 98 30.27 4.31 28.79
N ARG A 99 29.42 4.18 29.82
CA ARG A 99 29.15 2.92 30.54
C ARG A 99 28.49 1.89 29.62
N GLN A 100 29.02 0.67 29.67
CA GLN A 100 28.46 -0.53 29.02
C GLN A 100 27.12 -0.91 29.64
N ILE A 101 26.11 -1.15 28.79
CA ILE A 101 24.82 -1.75 29.16
C ILE A 101 24.94 -3.28 29.01
N PRO A 102 24.54 -4.10 30.01
CA PRO A 102 24.63 -5.55 29.92
C PRO A 102 23.60 -6.15 28.94
N TYR A 103 24.08 -7.02 28.05
CA TYR A 103 23.27 -7.88 27.19
C TYR A 103 22.58 -8.99 27.99
N HIS A 104 21.25 -9.10 27.88
CA HIS A 104 20.49 -10.28 28.32
C HIS A 104 20.05 -11.12 27.10
N PRO A 105 20.34 -12.44 27.06
CA PRO A 105 19.93 -13.31 25.96
C PRO A 105 18.47 -13.78 26.06
N ARG A 106 17.83 -13.86 24.89
CA ARG A 106 16.44 -14.25 24.64
C ARG A 106 16.24 -15.78 24.75
N PRO A 107 15.13 -16.31 25.32
CA PRO A 107 14.90 -17.74 25.41
C PRO A 107 14.42 -18.34 24.08
N GLN A 108 15.03 -19.46 23.66
CA GLN A 108 14.59 -20.28 22.53
C GLN A 108 13.59 -21.35 22.99
N HIS A 109 12.50 -21.50 22.25
CA HIS A 109 11.51 -22.56 22.42
C HIS A 109 12.08 -23.91 21.98
N ALA A 110 12.04 -24.90 22.87
CA ALA A 110 12.40 -26.28 22.61
C ALA A 110 11.20 -27.10 22.12
N THR A 111 11.32 -27.69 20.94
CA THR A 111 10.56 -28.86 20.48
C THR A 111 11.26 -30.13 20.93
N GLY A 112 10.54 -31.07 21.54
CA GLY A 112 11.06 -32.38 21.92
C GLY A 112 10.43 -33.51 21.12
N SER A 113 11.24 -34.41 20.57
CA SER A 113 11.08 -35.87 20.66
C SER A 113 12.32 -36.63 20.14
N ARG A 114 12.59 -37.74 20.81
CA ARG A 114 13.83 -38.53 20.93
C ARG A 114 14.10 -39.50 19.76
N HIS A 115 15.36 -39.86 19.50
CA HIS A 115 16.00 -41.16 19.85
C HIS A 115 17.47 -41.25 19.34
N PRO A 116 18.31 -42.15 19.91
CA PRO A 116 19.77 -41.96 20.10
C PRO A 116 20.64 -42.75 19.11
N PHE A 117 21.93 -42.41 18.98
CA PHE A 117 23.05 -43.35 18.87
C PHE A 117 24.40 -42.62 19.05
N THR A 118 25.41 -43.39 19.40
CA THR A 118 26.61 -43.10 20.20
C THR A 118 27.88 -42.76 19.36
N GLU A 119 28.85 -42.12 20.04
CA GLU A 119 30.33 -42.26 19.86
C GLU A 119 31.12 -41.35 18.86
N PRO A 120 32.46 -41.15 19.04
CA PRO A 120 33.07 -39.87 19.46
C PRO A 120 34.09 -39.27 18.43
N PRO A 121 34.76 -38.12 18.71
CA PRO A 121 35.52 -37.36 17.72
C PRO A 121 37.04 -37.62 17.76
N PRO A 122 37.80 -37.13 16.77
CA PRO A 122 39.18 -36.73 17.01
C PRO A 122 39.43 -35.26 16.71
N GLN A 123 40.36 -34.74 17.50
CA GLN A 123 40.82 -33.37 17.63
C GLN A 123 42.06 -33.08 16.77
N PHE A 124 42.41 -31.78 16.75
CA PHE A 124 43.74 -31.17 16.62
C PHE A 124 44.38 -31.03 15.24
N GLY A 125 44.90 -29.81 15.01
CA GLY A 125 46.10 -29.62 14.19
C GLY A 125 46.25 -28.25 13.56
N TYR A 126 46.88 -27.33 14.28
CA TYR A 126 47.38 -26.02 13.84
C TYR A 126 48.32 -26.10 12.62
N TYR A 127 48.34 -25.05 11.77
CA TYR A 127 49.47 -24.12 11.53
C TYR A 127 49.41 -23.46 10.12
N ASP A 128 49.34 -22.12 10.13
CA ASP A 128 49.81 -21.14 9.13
C ASP A 128 51.38 -21.22 9.05
N PRO A 129 52.17 -20.66 8.09
CA PRO A 129 51.90 -19.43 7.34
C PRO A 129 52.54 -19.19 5.93
N SER A 130 52.16 -18.04 5.36
CA SER A 130 52.99 -17.14 4.51
C SER A 130 53.36 -17.57 3.08
N LEU A 131 53.67 -16.75 2.08
CA LEU A 131 53.47 -15.35 1.65
C LEU A 131 54.18 -15.28 0.27
N THR A 132 53.91 -14.22 -0.50
CA THR A 132 54.65 -13.77 -1.73
C THR A 132 54.41 -14.59 -3.01
N GLY A 133 54.35 -14.04 -4.21
CA GLY A 133 54.56 -12.68 -4.71
C GLY A 133 54.97 -12.73 -6.18
N THR A 134 54.45 -11.79 -6.98
CA THR A 134 55.05 -11.23 -8.22
C THR A 134 54.98 -12.01 -9.55
N GLY A 135 54.57 -11.28 -10.61
CA GLY A 135 55.37 -11.18 -11.84
C GLY A 135 54.86 -11.83 -13.13
N SER A 136 54.13 -11.08 -13.95
CA SER A 136 54.10 -11.17 -15.43
C SER A 136 55.53 -10.99 -16.02
N PRO A 137 55.92 -11.38 -17.28
CA PRO A 137 55.22 -11.03 -18.53
C PRO A 137 55.43 -11.91 -19.82
N GLN A 138 54.59 -11.62 -20.82
CA GLN A 138 54.82 -11.54 -22.29
C GLN A 138 55.53 -12.61 -23.17
N ARG A 139 54.75 -13.02 -24.20
CA ARG A 139 55.00 -13.07 -25.66
C ARG A 139 56.01 -14.07 -26.31
N ARG A 140 55.39 -15.01 -27.04
CA ARG A 140 55.44 -15.27 -28.51
C ARG A 140 56.77 -15.58 -29.24
N GLY A 141 56.73 -16.73 -29.95
CA GLY A 141 57.41 -17.01 -31.24
C GLY A 141 58.49 -18.08 -31.13
N ARG A 142 58.25 -19.38 -31.37
CA ARG A 142 57.89 -20.13 -32.60
C ARG A 142 59.00 -20.15 -33.67
N ASN A 143 59.73 -21.27 -33.77
CA ASN A 143 59.85 -22.13 -34.98
C ASN A 143 60.84 -23.31 -34.75
N THR A 144 60.36 -24.56 -34.78
CA THR A 144 60.52 -25.60 -35.85
C THR A 144 61.92 -26.24 -35.91
N GLY A 145 62.10 -27.56 -35.85
CA GLY A 145 61.18 -28.68 -35.75
C GLY A 145 61.95 -30.02 -35.77
N SER A 146 61.29 -31.11 -35.41
CA SER A 146 61.44 -32.39 -36.09
C SER A 146 60.26 -33.29 -35.73
N THR A 147 59.77 -33.93 -36.77
CA THR A 147 58.53 -34.70 -36.93
C THR A 147 58.54 -36.04 -36.19
N ASN A 148 57.47 -36.32 -35.45
CA ASN A 148 56.79 -37.62 -35.52
C ASN A 148 55.27 -37.44 -35.30
N MET A 149 54.53 -38.09 -36.18
CA MET A 149 53.10 -38.06 -36.54
C MET A 149 52.15 -38.62 -35.44
N PRO A 150 50.79 -38.57 -35.56
CA PRO A 150 49.93 -38.14 -36.69
C PRO A 150 48.82 -37.12 -36.34
N SER A 151 48.13 -36.66 -37.39
CA SER A 151 47.17 -35.57 -37.46
C SER A 151 45.70 -35.94 -37.16
N LEU A 152 45.04 -35.02 -36.44
CA LEU A 152 43.67 -34.48 -36.60
C LEU A 152 42.44 -35.41 -36.43
N SER A 153 41.76 -35.22 -35.29
CA SER A 153 40.32 -34.87 -35.09
C SER A 153 39.20 -35.74 -35.72
N PRO A 154 37.93 -35.75 -35.21
CA PRO A 154 37.34 -34.93 -34.14
C PRO A 154 36.51 -35.72 -33.08
N SER A 155 36.21 -35.06 -31.95
CA SER A 155 35.01 -35.21 -31.11
C SER A 155 34.74 -36.50 -30.29
N ARG A 156 34.35 -36.23 -29.02
CA ARG A 156 33.43 -36.96 -28.12
C ARG A 156 33.96 -38.05 -27.16
N SER A 157 34.01 -37.65 -25.89
CA SER A 157 33.28 -38.19 -24.72
C SER A 157 33.67 -39.54 -24.06
N GLU A 158 33.72 -39.46 -22.71
CA GLU A 158 33.39 -40.50 -21.69
C GLU A 158 34.39 -41.65 -21.53
N ALA A 159 34.59 -42.30 -20.36
CA ALA A 159 33.77 -42.56 -19.16
C ALA A 159 34.74 -43.06 -18.03
N SER A 160 34.43 -43.44 -16.79
CA SER A 160 33.25 -43.63 -15.94
C SER A 160 33.84 -43.99 -14.55
N SER A 161 33.29 -43.60 -13.40
CA SER A 161 32.25 -44.34 -12.64
C SER A 161 32.43 -43.92 -11.16
N ARG A 162 31.46 -43.89 -10.23
CA ARG A 162 30.04 -44.24 -10.11
C ARG A 162 29.59 -43.69 -8.74
N ALA A 163 28.44 -43.01 -8.66
CA ALA A 163 27.45 -43.16 -7.57
C ALA A 163 26.23 -42.23 -7.78
N SER A 164 25.13 -42.87 -8.19
CA SER A 164 23.76 -42.70 -7.71
C SER A 164 23.03 -41.34 -7.79
N THR A 165 22.27 -41.24 -8.86
CA THR A 165 20.96 -40.60 -9.04
C THR A 165 20.11 -40.31 -7.79
N THR A 166 19.73 -39.04 -7.64
CA THR A 166 18.42 -38.62 -7.10
C THR A 166 17.83 -37.51 -8.00
N THR A 167 16.95 -37.97 -8.89
CA THR A 167 15.82 -37.28 -9.54
C THR A 167 15.78 -35.75 -9.51
N SER A 168 15.94 -35.20 -10.71
CA SER A 168 15.38 -33.95 -11.22
C SER A 168 14.06 -33.53 -10.57
N ARG A 169 14.10 -32.48 -9.74
CA ARG A 169 12.95 -31.59 -9.56
C ARG A 169 12.87 -30.72 -10.81
N THR A 170 12.01 -31.11 -11.75
CA THR A 170 11.40 -30.22 -12.73
C THR A 170 11.00 -28.92 -12.02
N SER A 171 11.68 -27.82 -12.33
CA SER A 171 11.20 -26.50 -11.96
C SER A 171 9.90 -26.27 -12.72
N GLN A 172 8.78 -26.51 -12.04
CA GLN A 172 7.48 -26.08 -12.51
C GLN A 172 7.56 -24.58 -12.75
N ARG A 173 7.48 -24.17 -14.02
CA ARG A 173 7.46 -22.78 -14.43
C ARG A 173 6.16 -22.18 -13.86
N SER A 174 6.26 -21.28 -12.90
CA SER A 174 5.10 -20.67 -12.25
C SER A 174 4.22 -19.97 -13.30
N PRO A 175 2.90 -20.25 -13.37
CA PRO A 175 2.02 -19.63 -14.37
C PRO A 175 1.79 -18.15 -14.01
N ALA A 176 1.98 -17.25 -14.98
CA ALA A 176 1.77 -15.80 -14.89
C ALA A 176 2.84 -14.95 -14.17
N LYS A 177 4.07 -14.88 -14.70
CA LYS A 177 5.07 -13.87 -14.27
C LYS A 177 5.11 -12.63 -15.15
N SER A 178 4.54 -12.71 -16.35
CA SER A 178 4.58 -11.65 -17.35
C SER A 178 3.22 -11.45 -18.02
N THR A 179 3.03 -10.30 -18.66
CA THR A 179 1.87 -10.06 -19.54
C THR A 179 1.75 -11.09 -20.65
N SER A 180 2.87 -11.64 -21.12
CA SER A 180 2.89 -12.72 -22.13
C SER A 180 2.23 -14.02 -21.64
N ASP A 181 2.41 -14.37 -20.37
CA ASP A 181 1.82 -15.58 -19.80
C ASP A 181 0.29 -15.46 -19.66
N LEU A 182 -0.22 -14.22 -19.54
CA LEU A 182 -1.65 -13.92 -19.43
C LEU A 182 -2.41 -14.07 -20.76
N PHE A 183 -1.73 -14.15 -21.92
CA PHE A 183 -2.42 -14.49 -23.17
C PHE A 183 -2.98 -15.92 -23.17
N LEU A 184 -2.42 -16.80 -22.34
CA LEU A 184 -2.79 -18.22 -22.28
C LEU A 184 -3.77 -18.54 -21.15
N THR A 185 -4.26 -17.52 -20.43
CA THR A 185 -5.23 -17.72 -19.34
C THR A 185 -6.67 -17.69 -19.85
N MET A 186 -7.58 -18.11 -18.98
CA MET A 186 -9.02 -17.99 -19.13
C MET A 186 -9.57 -17.13 -17.98
N PRO A 187 -10.10 -15.91 -18.27
CA PRO A 187 -10.12 -15.26 -19.59
C PRO A 187 -8.71 -14.90 -20.09
N SER A 188 -8.56 -14.70 -21.40
CA SER A 188 -7.31 -14.23 -22.01
C SER A 188 -7.23 -12.70 -21.99
N PHE A 189 -6.01 -12.17 -22.01
CA PHE A 189 -5.76 -10.73 -21.93
C PHE A 189 -5.23 -10.15 -23.24
N ASP A 190 -5.53 -8.87 -23.51
CA ASP A 190 -4.93 -8.08 -24.58
C ASP A 190 -4.41 -6.75 -24.04
N PHE A 191 -3.14 -6.46 -24.27
CA PHE A 191 -2.45 -5.27 -23.79
C PHE A 191 -2.13 -4.26 -24.92
N THR A 192 -2.50 -4.58 -26.14
CA THR A 192 -2.07 -3.89 -27.36
C THR A 192 -3.17 -3.08 -28.01
N GLN A 193 -4.43 -3.53 -27.89
CA GLN A 193 -5.55 -2.81 -28.48
C GLN A 193 -5.72 -1.46 -27.76
N PRO A 194 -5.73 -0.33 -28.47
CA PRO A 194 -5.99 0.97 -27.85
C PRO A 194 -7.45 1.06 -27.41
N GLN A 195 -7.68 1.74 -26.29
CA GLN A 195 -9.01 2.09 -25.80
C GLN A 195 -9.20 3.60 -25.81
N VAL A 196 -10.44 4.04 -26.02
CA VAL A 196 -10.82 5.43 -25.87
C VAL A 196 -11.18 5.68 -24.41
N LEU A 197 -10.74 6.82 -23.90
CA LEU A 197 -11.12 7.27 -22.56
C LEU A 197 -12.64 7.51 -22.49
N PRO A 198 -13.34 6.92 -21.50
CA PRO A 198 -14.74 7.22 -21.20
C PRO A 198 -15.05 8.71 -21.10
N SER A 199 -16.27 9.11 -21.46
CA SER A 199 -16.70 10.52 -21.43
C SER A 199 -16.75 11.10 -20.02
N ASP A 200 -17.05 10.28 -19.02
CA ASP A 200 -17.04 10.63 -17.59
C ASP A 200 -15.62 10.87 -17.04
N LEU A 201 -14.58 10.50 -17.78
CA LEU A 201 -13.17 10.77 -17.47
C LEU A 201 -12.54 11.82 -18.40
N ALA A 202 -13.33 12.49 -19.26
CA ALA A 202 -12.82 13.39 -20.28
C ALA A 202 -11.91 14.51 -19.74
N ALA A 203 -12.14 14.98 -18.52
CA ALA A 203 -11.33 16.01 -17.86
C ALA A 203 -9.84 15.62 -17.71
N LEU A 204 -9.51 14.32 -17.71
CA LEU A 204 -8.10 13.88 -17.69
C LEU A 204 -7.33 14.31 -18.95
N LYS A 205 -8.02 14.54 -20.08
CA LYS A 205 -7.37 15.04 -21.31
C LYS A 205 -6.93 16.49 -21.15
N ASP A 206 -7.77 17.33 -20.56
CA ASP A 206 -7.46 18.72 -20.29
C ASP A 206 -6.29 18.83 -19.30
N ILE A 207 -6.29 17.99 -18.26
CA ILE A 207 -5.19 17.90 -17.29
C ILE A 207 -3.88 17.45 -17.97
N LYS A 208 -3.94 16.43 -18.83
CA LYS A 208 -2.78 15.97 -19.62
C LYS A 208 -2.19 17.10 -20.48
N ASP A 209 -3.03 18.00 -20.98
CA ASP A 209 -2.61 19.14 -21.80
C ASP A 209 -2.29 20.39 -20.96
N ASN A 210 -2.20 20.23 -19.63
CA ASN A 210 -1.92 21.26 -18.64
C ASN A 210 -2.93 22.42 -18.65
N ILE A 211 -4.20 22.14 -18.92
CA ILE A 211 -5.26 23.15 -18.92
C ILE A 211 -5.84 23.25 -17.51
N GLY A 212 -5.87 24.47 -16.97
CA GLY A 212 -6.48 24.79 -15.68
C GLY A 212 -5.93 23.93 -14.54
N LEU A 213 -4.61 23.87 -14.36
CA LEU A 213 -3.96 23.11 -13.30
C LEU A 213 -3.83 23.88 -11.99
N ILE A 214 -3.34 25.12 -12.07
CA ILE A 214 -2.90 25.91 -10.92
C ILE A 214 -4.00 26.91 -10.55
N PRO A 215 -4.47 26.97 -9.30
CA PRO A 215 -5.42 28.00 -8.89
C PRO A 215 -4.86 29.40 -9.15
N ALA A 216 -5.58 30.22 -9.93
CA ALA A 216 -5.09 31.50 -10.42
C ALA A 216 -4.70 32.47 -9.29
N VAL A 217 -5.36 32.36 -8.13
CA VAL A 217 -5.15 33.17 -6.93
C VAL A 217 -3.78 33.01 -6.27
N ILE A 218 -3.07 31.91 -6.56
CA ILE A 218 -1.69 31.67 -6.10
C ILE A 218 -0.68 31.59 -7.25
N SER A 219 -1.03 32.11 -8.43
CA SER A 219 -0.19 31.99 -9.63
C SER A 219 1.20 32.60 -9.46
N GLU A 220 1.32 33.70 -8.71
CA GLU A 220 2.58 34.37 -8.41
C GLU A 220 3.48 33.50 -7.52
N GLU A 221 2.92 32.93 -6.45
CA GLU A 221 3.62 32.04 -5.51
C GLU A 221 4.14 30.78 -6.21
N VAL A 222 3.31 30.17 -7.08
CA VAL A 222 3.75 29.00 -7.86
C VAL A 222 4.82 29.40 -8.88
N GLN A 223 4.71 30.58 -9.51
CA GLN A 223 5.72 31.07 -10.46
C GLN A 223 7.07 31.36 -9.79
N GLU A 224 7.07 31.82 -8.53
CA GLU A 224 8.29 31.96 -7.73
C GLU A 224 8.97 30.62 -7.49
N ILE A 225 8.23 29.64 -6.97
CA ILE A 225 8.75 28.28 -6.73
C ILE A 225 9.23 27.64 -8.03
N GLN A 226 8.48 27.82 -9.12
CA GLN A 226 8.84 27.25 -10.42
C GLN A 226 10.17 27.83 -10.93
N ARG A 227 10.41 29.15 -10.77
CA ARG A 227 11.69 29.78 -11.13
C ARG A 227 12.88 29.23 -10.34
N GLU A 228 12.68 28.83 -9.09
CA GLU A 228 13.72 28.19 -8.28
C GLU A 228 14.03 26.76 -8.72
N ILE A 229 12.99 26.00 -9.12
CA ILE A 229 13.10 24.57 -9.45
C ILE A 229 13.55 24.35 -10.90
N ASP A 230 12.91 25.02 -11.85
CA ASP A 230 13.26 25.00 -13.27
C ASP A 230 13.02 26.40 -13.88
N PRO A 231 14.07 27.24 -13.96
CA PRO A 231 13.95 28.60 -14.47
C PRO A 231 13.59 28.69 -15.96
N ASN A 232 13.57 27.57 -16.69
CA ASN A 232 13.22 27.55 -18.12
C ASN A 232 11.74 27.22 -18.36
N GLN A 233 10.97 26.94 -17.32
CA GLN A 233 9.56 26.59 -17.41
C GLN A 233 8.69 27.70 -16.81
N ASP A 234 8.02 28.47 -17.67
CA ASP A 234 7.03 29.46 -17.23
C ASP A 234 5.65 28.83 -17.05
N ILE A 235 4.90 29.32 -16.06
CA ILE A 235 3.47 29.09 -15.96
C ILE A 235 2.78 29.88 -17.08
N ARG A 236 1.99 29.18 -17.89
CA ARG A 236 1.29 29.76 -19.03
C ARG A 236 -0.16 30.10 -18.66
N PRO A 237 -0.77 31.11 -19.30
CA PRO A 237 -2.13 31.54 -18.93
C PRO A 237 -3.19 30.43 -18.94
N TRP A 238 -3.11 29.48 -19.87
CA TRP A 238 -4.06 28.35 -19.93
C TRP A 238 -3.88 27.33 -18.82
N MET A 239 -2.75 27.35 -18.10
CA MET A 239 -2.51 26.49 -16.93
C MET A 239 -3.23 27.01 -15.68
N LEU A 240 -3.78 28.22 -15.72
CA LEU A 240 -4.45 28.83 -14.57
C LEU A 240 -5.91 28.42 -14.51
N ASP A 241 -6.31 27.90 -13.35
CA ASP A 241 -7.66 27.58 -12.97
C ASP A 241 -8.32 28.79 -12.29
N ASN A 242 -9.22 29.43 -13.03
CA ASN A 242 -9.99 30.58 -12.54
C ASN A 242 -11.32 30.16 -11.89
N THR A 243 -11.58 28.85 -11.78
CA THR A 243 -12.83 28.30 -11.23
C THR A 243 -12.70 27.88 -9.77
N ASP A 244 -11.47 27.80 -9.23
CA ASP A 244 -11.24 27.51 -7.82
C ASP A 244 -11.64 28.70 -6.94
N THR A 245 -12.69 28.52 -6.14
CA THR A 245 -13.26 29.54 -5.25
C THR A 245 -12.85 29.37 -3.79
N ARG A 246 -11.95 28.44 -3.46
CA ARG A 246 -11.49 28.22 -2.09
C ARG A 246 -10.72 29.43 -1.57
N PHE A 247 -10.64 29.54 -0.25
CA PHE A 247 -9.86 30.62 0.36
C PHE A 247 -8.38 30.46 0.00
N LYS A 248 -7.71 31.59 -0.30
CA LYS A 248 -6.27 31.59 -0.66
C LYS A 248 -5.41 30.83 0.36
N GLN A 249 -5.72 30.92 1.64
CA GLN A 249 -4.99 30.21 2.70
C GLN A 249 -5.08 28.68 2.59
N GLU A 250 -6.25 28.14 2.22
CA GLU A 250 -6.44 26.70 2.00
C GLU A 250 -5.63 26.23 0.78
N ILE A 251 -5.62 27.04 -0.26
CA ILE A 251 -4.87 26.78 -1.49
C ILE A 251 -3.35 26.82 -1.24
N LEU A 252 -2.88 27.75 -0.40
CA LEU A 252 -1.46 27.82 0.02
C LEU A 252 -1.07 26.60 0.86
N HIS A 253 -1.96 26.11 1.73
CA HIS A 253 -1.70 24.87 2.47
C HIS A 253 -1.60 23.66 1.52
N GLU A 254 -2.48 23.55 0.53
CA GLU A 254 -2.35 22.53 -0.52
C GLU A 254 -1.01 22.64 -1.27
N LEU A 255 -0.55 23.86 -1.57
CA LEU A 255 0.77 24.09 -2.18
C LEU A 255 1.91 23.61 -1.26
N ASP A 256 1.83 23.81 0.05
CA ASP A 256 2.86 23.32 0.98
C ASP A 256 2.93 21.79 1.02
N GLU A 257 1.79 21.10 1.00
CA GLU A 257 1.75 19.63 0.86
C GLU A 257 2.33 19.16 -0.49
N ILE A 258 2.04 19.87 -1.58
CA ILE A 258 2.63 19.60 -2.90
C ILE A 258 4.16 19.75 -2.87
N ARG A 259 4.68 20.80 -2.24
CA ARG A 259 6.13 21.00 -2.08
C ARG A 259 6.77 19.90 -1.24
N LEU A 260 6.07 19.41 -0.24
CA LEU A 260 6.53 18.31 0.59
C LEU A 260 6.59 17.01 -0.21
N VAL A 261 5.55 16.66 -0.98
CA VAL A 261 5.56 15.52 -1.91
C VAL A 261 6.72 15.63 -2.90
N TYR A 262 6.97 16.81 -3.47
CA TYR A 262 8.10 17.04 -4.37
C TYR A 262 9.45 16.72 -3.70
N ARG A 263 9.67 17.22 -2.48
CA ARG A 263 10.91 16.97 -1.72
C ARG A 263 11.10 15.48 -1.42
N GLU A 264 10.05 14.81 -0.96
CA GLU A 264 10.09 13.37 -0.67
C GLU A 264 10.34 12.53 -1.92
N SER A 265 9.72 12.90 -3.04
CA SER A 265 9.96 12.23 -4.33
C SER A 265 11.42 12.38 -4.78
N ARG A 266 11.99 13.59 -4.66
CA ARG A 266 13.40 13.85 -4.98
C ARG A 266 14.35 13.08 -4.07
N TYR A 267 14.04 12.98 -2.78
CA TYR A 267 14.80 12.18 -1.82
C TYR A 267 14.75 10.69 -2.17
N CYS A 268 13.56 10.14 -2.42
CA CYS A 268 13.40 8.74 -2.79
C CYS A 268 14.13 8.40 -4.09
N ALA A 269 14.09 9.30 -5.07
CA ALA A 269 14.81 9.15 -6.33
C ALA A 269 16.34 9.18 -6.14
N SER A 270 16.87 10.14 -5.37
CA SER A 270 18.32 10.29 -5.17
C SER A 270 18.92 9.14 -4.36
N MET A 271 18.18 8.63 -3.39
CA MET A 271 18.62 7.54 -2.51
C MET A 271 18.37 6.15 -3.10
N THR A 272 17.77 6.05 -4.30
CA THR A 272 17.30 4.76 -4.85
C THR A 272 16.46 4.01 -3.82
N ALA A 273 15.53 4.73 -3.19
CA ALA A 273 14.75 4.23 -2.08
C ALA A 273 13.86 3.04 -2.50
N SER A 274 13.52 2.22 -1.52
CA SER A 274 12.66 1.06 -1.74
C SER A 274 11.24 1.48 -2.13
N GLU A 275 10.50 0.56 -2.73
CA GLU A 275 9.06 0.74 -3.04
C GLU A 275 8.26 1.11 -1.79
N ALA A 276 8.58 0.51 -0.64
CA ALA A 276 7.96 0.85 0.64
C ALA A 276 8.18 2.31 1.06
N ALA A 277 9.36 2.87 0.80
CA ALA A 277 9.65 4.28 1.09
C ALA A 277 8.88 5.21 0.14
N TRP A 278 8.76 4.86 -1.14
CA TRP A 278 7.89 5.57 -2.10
C TRP A 278 6.41 5.51 -1.69
N ASN A 279 5.96 4.35 -1.20
CA ASN A 279 4.59 4.16 -0.72
C ASN A 279 4.27 5.06 0.48
N ASP A 280 5.16 5.10 1.47
CA ASP A 280 5.00 5.90 2.69
C ASP A 280 5.12 7.41 2.45
N GLY A 281 6.23 7.86 1.87
CA GLY A 281 6.56 9.30 1.78
C GLY A 281 5.88 10.05 0.63
N VAL A 282 5.45 9.35 -0.42
CA VAL A 282 4.94 9.99 -1.66
C VAL A 282 3.51 9.53 -1.97
N THR A 283 3.32 8.23 -2.19
CA THR A 283 2.05 7.68 -2.71
C THR A 283 0.91 7.88 -1.71
N SER A 284 1.11 7.50 -0.45
CA SER A 284 0.12 7.68 0.62
C SER A 284 -0.27 9.15 0.79
N ARG A 285 0.72 10.05 0.87
CA ARG A 285 0.49 11.50 1.05
C ARG A 285 -0.29 12.10 -0.11
N LEU A 286 0.02 11.73 -1.35
CA LEU A 286 -0.75 12.16 -2.53
C LEU A 286 -2.21 11.70 -2.49
N LEU A 287 -2.45 10.45 -2.10
CA LEU A 287 -3.79 9.91 -1.99
C LEU A 287 -4.59 10.61 -0.88
N PHE A 288 -3.97 10.94 0.26
CA PHE A 288 -4.59 11.78 1.29
C PHE A 288 -4.93 13.18 0.76
N LEU A 289 -3.97 13.86 0.13
CA LEU A 289 -4.15 15.22 -0.38
C LEU A 289 -5.23 15.31 -1.46
N ALA A 290 -5.25 14.36 -2.40
CA ALA A 290 -6.21 14.37 -3.49
C ALA A 290 -7.61 13.96 -3.02
N LEU A 291 -7.71 12.90 -2.22
CA LEU A 291 -8.98 12.27 -1.88
C LEU A 291 -9.63 12.82 -0.61
N GLY A 292 -8.89 13.57 0.22
CA GLY A 292 -9.39 14.10 1.50
C GLY A 292 -10.59 15.03 1.40
N GLN A 293 -10.89 15.56 0.21
CA GLN A 293 -12.10 16.38 -0.02
C GLN A 293 -13.36 15.55 -0.29
N PHE A 294 -13.23 14.26 -0.56
CA PHE A 294 -14.38 13.41 -0.87
C PHE A 294 -14.92 12.76 0.40
N GLN A 295 -16.25 12.78 0.51
CA GLN A 295 -16.95 12.13 1.62
C GLN A 295 -17.37 10.69 1.28
N GLY A 296 -17.41 10.35 -0.01
CA GLY A 296 -17.90 9.07 -0.50
C GLY A 296 -16.83 8.09 -0.97
N VAL A 297 -15.55 8.49 -0.98
CA VAL A 297 -14.42 7.63 -1.38
C VAL A 297 -13.23 7.78 -0.44
N ARG A 298 -12.42 6.72 -0.34
CA ARG A 298 -11.15 6.70 0.39
C ARG A 298 -10.16 5.78 -0.28
N HIS A 299 -8.88 5.94 0.02
CA HIS A 299 -7.87 4.96 -0.37
C HIS A 299 -7.58 3.98 0.77
N HIS A 300 -7.05 2.81 0.41
CA HIS A 300 -6.53 1.81 1.34
C HIS A 300 -5.17 1.31 0.87
N ASN A 301 -4.26 1.08 1.81
CA ASN A 301 -3.06 0.27 1.57
C ASN A 301 -3.47 -1.21 1.59
N ILE A 302 -3.24 -1.90 0.48
CA ILE A 302 -3.61 -3.30 0.27
C ILE A 302 -2.40 -4.15 -0.16
N SER A 303 -1.18 -3.68 0.11
CA SER A 303 0.10 -4.34 -0.23
C SER A 303 0.24 -5.79 0.27
N THR A 304 -0.62 -6.23 1.19
CA THR A 304 -0.66 -7.60 1.72
C THR A 304 -1.93 -8.38 1.37
N ALA A 305 -2.91 -7.71 0.77
CA ALA A 305 -4.19 -8.31 0.39
C ALA A 305 -4.02 -9.22 -0.83
N ARG A 306 -4.67 -10.38 -0.79
CA ARG A 306 -4.61 -11.37 -1.88
C ARG A 306 -6.00 -11.61 -2.44
N PRO A 307 -6.16 -11.77 -3.77
CA PRO A 307 -7.41 -12.24 -4.31
C PRO A 307 -7.64 -13.69 -3.87
N GLU A 308 -8.90 -14.04 -3.63
CA GLU A 308 -9.31 -15.38 -3.30
C GLU A 308 -9.04 -16.33 -4.47
N ARG A 309 -8.46 -17.51 -4.17
CA ARG A 309 -7.96 -18.44 -5.20
C ARG A 309 -9.02 -18.85 -6.24
N HIS A 310 -10.29 -18.92 -5.84
CA HIS A 310 -11.38 -19.33 -6.71
C HIS A 310 -11.81 -18.24 -7.72
N LEU A 311 -11.37 -16.99 -7.52
CA LEU A 311 -11.63 -15.86 -8.42
C LEU A 311 -10.48 -15.60 -9.40
N LEU A 312 -9.32 -16.21 -9.18
CA LEU A 312 -8.15 -16.01 -10.02
C LEU A 312 -8.40 -16.59 -11.43
N PRO A 313 -7.88 -15.93 -12.48
CA PRO A 313 -7.91 -16.50 -13.82
C PRO A 313 -7.16 -17.83 -13.84
N LYS A 314 -7.57 -18.72 -14.74
CA LYS A 314 -7.00 -20.07 -14.86
C LYS A 314 -5.99 -20.11 -15.98
N ASP A 315 -4.91 -20.86 -15.83
CA ASP A 315 -3.97 -21.11 -16.91
C ASP A 315 -4.51 -22.16 -17.91
N GLY A 316 -3.71 -22.48 -18.94
CA GLY A 316 -4.07 -23.48 -19.96
C GLY A 316 -4.23 -24.91 -19.41
N THR A 317 -3.86 -25.18 -18.16
CA THR A 317 -4.10 -26.47 -17.47
C THR A 317 -5.39 -26.46 -16.64
N GLY A 318 -6.05 -25.29 -16.53
CA GLY A 318 -7.23 -25.09 -15.70
C GLY A 318 -6.93 -24.76 -14.25
N GLU A 319 -5.66 -24.62 -13.87
CA GLU A 319 -5.26 -24.25 -12.52
C GLU A 319 -5.26 -22.73 -12.33
N PRO A 320 -5.65 -22.22 -11.15
CA PRO A 320 -5.54 -20.79 -10.85
C PRO A 320 -4.10 -20.29 -10.97
N VAL A 321 -3.91 -19.14 -11.62
CA VAL A 321 -2.58 -18.49 -11.69
C VAL A 321 -2.07 -18.06 -10.32
N GLU A 322 -0.80 -17.70 -10.23
CA GLU A 322 -0.24 -17.15 -8.99
C GLU A 322 -0.94 -15.84 -8.60
N SER A 323 -1.38 -15.76 -7.34
CA SER A 323 -1.93 -14.54 -6.73
C SER A 323 -0.91 -13.40 -6.79
N LYS A 324 -1.32 -12.27 -7.37
CA LYS A 324 -0.54 -11.05 -7.43
C LYS A 324 -1.02 -10.05 -6.38
N LEU A 325 -0.06 -9.38 -5.74
CA LEU A 325 -0.30 -8.28 -4.81
C LEU A 325 -0.30 -6.98 -5.60
N ILE A 326 -1.05 -6.00 -5.10
CA ILE A 326 -0.99 -4.60 -5.50
C ILE A 326 -0.95 -3.71 -4.26
N ASP A 327 -0.54 -2.45 -4.40
CA ASP A 327 -0.22 -1.60 -3.25
C ASP A 327 -1.42 -0.83 -2.69
N TYR A 328 -2.23 -0.23 -3.55
CA TYR A 328 -3.34 0.62 -3.13
C TYR A 328 -4.61 0.39 -3.94
N SER A 329 -5.74 0.69 -3.30
CA SER A 329 -7.02 0.83 -3.98
C SER A 329 -7.76 2.08 -3.52
N ILE A 330 -8.56 2.67 -4.41
CA ILE A 330 -9.54 3.69 -4.10
C ILE A 330 -10.91 3.03 -4.06
N ASN A 331 -11.63 3.18 -2.96
CA ASN A 331 -12.85 2.45 -2.64
C ASN A 331 -13.98 3.42 -2.29
N LEU A 332 -15.21 2.96 -2.50
CA LEU A 332 -16.39 3.64 -1.97
C LEU A 332 -16.46 3.53 -0.45
N CYS A 333 -16.63 4.65 0.23
CA CYS A 333 -16.99 4.71 1.63
C CYS A 333 -18.49 4.47 1.77
N LEU A 334 -18.88 3.36 2.38
CA LEU A 334 -20.29 3.04 2.64
C LEU A 334 -20.71 3.44 4.06
N ASP A 335 -19.76 3.45 4.99
CA ASP A 335 -19.98 3.84 6.38
C ASP A 335 -19.41 5.23 6.66
N PRO A 336 -20.15 6.08 7.37
CA PRO A 336 -19.57 7.29 7.92
C PRO A 336 -18.62 6.91 9.06
N ILE A 337 -17.33 7.20 8.92
CA ILE A 337 -16.33 7.00 9.99
C ILE A 337 -16.54 8.06 11.08
N ASP A 338 -16.93 9.26 10.67
CA ASP A 338 -17.31 10.39 11.51
C ASP A 338 -18.42 11.20 10.81
N SER A 339 -18.82 12.32 11.41
CA SER A 339 -19.83 13.22 10.88
C SER A 339 -19.45 13.90 9.56
N THR A 340 -18.20 13.79 9.10
CA THR A 340 -17.71 14.40 7.86
C THR A 340 -17.92 13.51 6.65
N LEU A 341 -18.10 12.20 6.83
CA LEU A 341 -18.40 11.27 5.74
C LEU A 341 -19.91 11.06 5.64
N LYS A 342 -20.46 11.13 4.43
CA LYS A 342 -21.90 10.95 4.18
C LYS A 342 -22.32 9.48 4.25
N GLY A 343 -21.39 8.57 3.94
CA GLY A 343 -21.67 7.14 3.75
C GLY A 343 -22.71 6.88 2.65
N ASP A 344 -23.14 5.63 2.53
CA ASP A 344 -24.25 5.21 1.65
C ASP A 344 -24.98 4.01 2.28
N PRO A 345 -25.86 4.26 3.27
CA PRO A 345 -26.53 3.20 4.01
C PRO A 345 -27.44 2.36 3.12
N GLU A 346 -28.06 2.96 2.10
CA GLU A 346 -28.89 2.23 1.12
C GLU A 346 -28.05 1.23 0.33
N LEU A 347 -26.91 1.67 -0.20
CA LEU A 347 -26.00 0.80 -0.94
C LEU A 347 -25.45 -0.31 -0.03
N LYS A 348 -25.07 0.04 1.20
CA LYS A 348 -24.62 -0.92 2.22
C LYS A 348 -25.69 -1.97 2.51
N GLU A 349 -26.93 -1.57 2.70
CA GLU A 349 -28.04 -2.48 2.97
C GLU A 349 -28.29 -3.40 1.77
N ALA A 350 -28.35 -2.85 0.56
CA ALA A 350 -28.53 -3.64 -0.67
C ALA A 350 -27.41 -4.68 -0.86
N MET A 351 -26.16 -4.26 -0.65
CA MET A 351 -25.00 -5.16 -0.67
C MET A 351 -25.10 -6.24 0.40
N THR A 352 -25.43 -5.86 1.64
CA THR A 352 -25.59 -6.79 2.76
C THR A 352 -26.66 -7.84 2.44
N ASN A 353 -27.80 -7.43 1.90
CA ASN A 353 -28.89 -8.32 1.51
C ASN A 353 -28.49 -9.27 0.37
N LEU A 354 -27.68 -8.82 -0.59
CA LEU A 354 -27.11 -9.70 -1.62
C LEU A 354 -26.13 -10.71 -1.00
N LEU A 355 -25.18 -10.26 -0.19
CA LEU A 355 -24.14 -11.12 0.39
C LEU A 355 -24.69 -12.17 1.36
N HIS A 356 -25.87 -11.96 1.96
CA HIS A 356 -26.56 -13.01 2.72
C HIS A 356 -27.06 -14.17 1.86
N ARG A 357 -27.32 -13.93 0.57
CA ARG A 357 -27.85 -14.92 -0.38
C ARG A 357 -26.76 -15.73 -1.07
N VAL A 358 -25.54 -15.18 -1.18
CA VAL A 358 -24.44 -15.84 -1.90
C VAL A 358 -23.73 -16.91 -1.04
N PRO A 359 -23.10 -17.93 -1.66
CA PRO A 359 -22.31 -18.94 -0.96
C PRO A 359 -21.18 -18.31 -0.15
N ASN A 360 -20.77 -18.97 0.94
CA ASN A 360 -19.79 -18.43 1.88
C ASN A 360 -18.49 -17.93 1.23
N GLN A 361 -18.00 -18.60 0.19
CA GLN A 361 -16.78 -18.21 -0.52
C GLN A 361 -16.92 -16.89 -1.29
N HIS A 362 -18.14 -16.46 -1.62
CA HIS A 362 -18.43 -15.20 -2.33
C HIS A 362 -19.00 -14.11 -1.40
N LYS A 363 -18.96 -14.29 -0.07
CA LYS A 363 -19.37 -13.28 0.92
C LYS A 363 -18.32 -12.16 1.09
N LEU A 364 -18.04 -11.48 -0.01
CA LEU A 364 -17.18 -10.31 -0.15
C LEU A 364 -17.64 -9.52 -1.39
N ILE A 365 -17.52 -8.19 -1.36
CA ILE A 365 -17.84 -7.38 -2.55
C ILE A 365 -16.68 -7.39 -3.53
N ASN A 366 -15.47 -7.25 -3.02
CA ASN A 366 -14.24 -7.30 -3.80
C ASN A 366 -13.76 -8.74 -3.96
N GLN A 367 -12.55 -8.91 -4.48
CA GLN A 367 -11.90 -10.19 -4.71
C GLN A 367 -11.05 -10.68 -3.53
N THR A 368 -10.96 -9.94 -2.41
CA THR A 368 -10.10 -10.27 -1.26
C THR A 368 -10.87 -10.28 0.06
N LEU A 369 -10.44 -11.12 1.00
CA LEU A 369 -10.94 -11.14 2.38
C LEU A 369 -10.30 -10.09 3.30
N TYR A 370 -9.39 -9.24 2.78
CA TYR A 370 -8.74 -8.19 3.56
C TYR A 370 -9.78 -7.21 4.13
N GLY A 371 -9.86 -7.13 5.47
CA GLY A 371 -10.93 -6.47 6.21
C GLY A 371 -11.34 -5.08 5.69
N PRO A 372 -10.39 -4.12 5.59
CA PRO A 372 -10.69 -2.74 5.20
C PRO A 372 -11.42 -2.60 3.85
N VAL A 373 -11.12 -3.46 2.88
CA VAL A 373 -11.71 -3.40 1.54
C VAL A 373 -12.69 -4.53 1.25
N ARG A 374 -12.88 -5.50 2.16
CA ARG A 374 -13.70 -6.69 1.89
C ARG A 374 -15.14 -6.35 1.50
N TYR A 375 -15.68 -5.27 2.05
CA TYR A 375 -17.07 -4.82 1.84
C TYR A 375 -17.19 -3.40 1.29
N GLU A 376 -16.07 -2.74 0.96
CA GLU A 376 -16.05 -1.42 0.34
C GLU A 376 -15.69 -1.55 -1.14
N PRO A 377 -16.62 -1.34 -2.10
CA PRO A 377 -16.37 -1.56 -3.52
C PRO A 377 -15.11 -0.84 -4.02
N ALA A 378 -14.15 -1.59 -4.59
CA ALA A 378 -12.91 -1.03 -5.14
C ALA A 378 -13.13 -0.50 -6.57
N ALA A 379 -12.84 0.79 -6.76
CA ALA A 379 -13.07 1.51 -8.01
C ALA A 379 -11.79 1.66 -8.85
N ILE A 380 -10.65 1.99 -8.21
CA ILE A 380 -9.36 2.18 -8.88
C ILE A 380 -8.30 1.37 -8.15
N ASN A 381 -7.46 0.65 -8.90
CA ASN A 381 -6.37 -0.16 -8.36
C ASN A 381 -5.02 0.45 -8.77
N ILE A 382 -4.07 0.50 -7.85
CA ILE A 382 -2.77 1.15 -8.02
C ILE A 382 -1.66 0.16 -7.65
N GLU A 383 -0.75 -0.05 -8.58
CA GLU A 383 0.52 -0.75 -8.37
C GLU A 383 1.65 0.28 -8.34
N THR A 384 2.53 0.21 -7.36
CA THR A 384 3.75 1.02 -7.35
C THR A 384 4.95 0.18 -7.77
N LYS A 385 5.94 0.83 -8.38
CA LYS A 385 7.19 0.21 -8.81
C LYS A 385 8.36 1.12 -8.56
N ALA A 386 9.37 0.58 -7.89
CA ALA A 386 10.66 1.25 -7.75
C ALA A 386 11.51 1.23 -9.04
N SER A 387 11.14 0.44 -10.06
CA SER A 387 11.89 0.35 -11.33
C SER A 387 10.99 0.12 -12.55
N SER A 388 11.36 0.73 -13.68
CA SER A 388 10.67 0.58 -14.96
C SER A 388 10.87 -0.77 -15.66
N VAL A 389 11.73 -1.64 -15.10
CA VAL A 389 11.97 -2.99 -15.62
C VAL A 389 10.84 -3.95 -15.22
N SER A 390 10.08 -3.61 -14.18
CA SER A 390 8.98 -4.43 -13.68
C SER A 390 7.64 -3.98 -14.28
N ASP A 391 6.97 -4.88 -15.00
CA ASP A 391 5.67 -4.59 -15.61
C ASP A 391 4.52 -4.80 -14.60
N GLY A 392 4.18 -3.72 -13.89
CA GLY A 392 3.05 -3.69 -12.95
C GLY A 392 1.68 -4.00 -13.58
N ARG A 393 1.56 -3.93 -14.92
CA ARG A 393 0.29 -4.24 -15.61
C ARG A 393 -0.14 -5.68 -15.41
N SER A 394 0.80 -6.61 -15.31
CA SER A 394 0.48 -8.03 -15.10
C SER A 394 -0.20 -8.28 -13.75
N GLN A 395 0.22 -7.57 -12.70
CA GLN A 395 -0.39 -7.65 -11.36
C GLN A 395 -1.80 -7.06 -11.38
N LEU A 396 -1.95 -5.86 -11.95
CA LEU A 396 -3.26 -5.21 -12.10
C LEU A 396 -4.22 -6.02 -12.98
N ALA A 397 -3.73 -6.69 -14.03
CA ALA A 397 -4.52 -7.55 -14.90
C ALA A 397 -5.10 -8.77 -14.14
N VAL A 398 -4.28 -9.47 -13.35
CA VAL A 398 -4.76 -10.57 -12.50
C VAL A 398 -5.76 -10.06 -11.47
N TRP A 399 -5.46 -8.92 -10.85
CA TRP A 399 -6.31 -8.30 -9.83
C TRP A 399 -7.68 -7.90 -10.37
N ILE A 400 -7.73 -7.21 -11.52
CA ILE A 400 -8.98 -6.75 -12.13
C ILE A 400 -9.79 -7.92 -12.70
N SER A 401 -9.14 -8.97 -13.21
CA SER A 401 -9.84 -10.18 -13.65
C SER A 401 -10.58 -10.86 -12.50
N ALA A 402 -9.95 -10.95 -11.32
CA ALA A 402 -10.60 -11.52 -10.15
C ALA A 402 -11.76 -10.66 -9.65
N TRP A 403 -11.65 -9.33 -9.74
CA TRP A 403 -12.75 -8.42 -9.47
C TRP A 403 -13.91 -8.61 -10.47
N MET A 404 -13.62 -8.70 -11.77
CA MET A 404 -14.63 -8.89 -12.82
C MET A 404 -15.38 -10.23 -12.63
N GLU A 405 -14.66 -11.32 -12.30
CA GLU A 405 -15.27 -12.61 -11.97
C GLU A 405 -16.23 -12.51 -10.76
N GLN A 406 -15.83 -11.80 -9.71
CA GLN A 406 -16.68 -11.57 -8.55
C GLN A 406 -17.90 -10.72 -8.90
N MET A 407 -17.73 -9.64 -9.66
CA MET A 407 -18.85 -8.79 -10.10
C MET A 407 -19.85 -9.57 -10.96
N ARG A 408 -19.38 -10.40 -11.90
CA ARG A 408 -20.25 -11.29 -12.70
C ARG A 408 -21.00 -12.28 -11.82
N THR A 409 -20.32 -12.85 -10.83
CA THR A 409 -20.95 -13.75 -9.86
C THR A 409 -22.06 -13.01 -9.11
N LEU A 410 -21.74 -11.88 -8.48
CA LEU A 410 -22.70 -11.09 -7.70
C LEU A 410 -23.89 -10.60 -8.54
N LYS A 411 -23.65 -10.11 -9.76
CA LYS A 411 -24.71 -9.73 -10.71
C LYS A 411 -25.65 -10.90 -11.02
N SER A 412 -25.10 -12.10 -11.22
CA SER A 412 -25.88 -13.32 -11.49
C SER A 412 -26.75 -13.69 -10.28
N TRP A 413 -26.23 -13.56 -9.06
CA TRP A 413 -26.99 -13.77 -7.83
C TRP A 413 -28.06 -12.71 -7.58
N ALA A 414 -27.79 -11.44 -7.91
CA ALA A 414 -28.76 -10.35 -7.78
C ALA A 414 -29.94 -10.51 -8.74
N SER A 415 -29.68 -11.02 -9.94
CA SER A 415 -30.66 -11.20 -11.02
C SER A 415 -31.36 -12.57 -11.02
N SER A 416 -30.94 -13.53 -10.20
CA SER A 416 -31.48 -14.90 -10.28
C SER A 416 -32.85 -15.04 -9.63
N SER A 417 -33.78 -15.69 -10.34
CA SER A 417 -35.04 -16.17 -9.77
C SER A 417 -34.89 -17.46 -8.97
N ASP A 418 -33.81 -18.23 -9.20
CA ASP A 418 -33.45 -19.41 -8.39
C ASP A 418 -32.28 -19.05 -7.45
N PRO A 419 -32.53 -18.85 -6.15
CA PRO A 419 -31.50 -18.49 -5.18
C PRO A 419 -30.58 -19.66 -4.80
N LYS A 420 -30.66 -20.83 -5.44
CA LYS A 420 -29.74 -21.96 -5.21
C LYS A 420 -28.75 -22.14 -6.34
N HIS A 421 -29.14 -21.83 -7.57
CA HIS A 421 -28.33 -22.04 -8.78
C HIS A 421 -28.51 -20.90 -9.79
N PRO A 422 -27.89 -19.73 -9.57
CA PRO A 422 -27.95 -18.67 -10.55
C PRO A 422 -27.25 -19.09 -11.84
N ALA A 423 -27.92 -18.86 -12.97
CA ALA A 423 -27.25 -18.93 -14.26
C ALA A 423 -26.24 -17.79 -14.34
N LEU A 424 -24.98 -18.10 -14.68
CA LEU A 424 -23.97 -17.07 -14.91
C LEU A 424 -24.39 -16.24 -16.12
N SER A 425 -24.48 -14.92 -15.93
CA SER A 425 -24.72 -14.00 -17.05
C SER A 425 -23.51 -14.06 -18.00
N PRO A 426 -23.71 -14.36 -19.30
CA PRO A 426 -22.63 -14.33 -20.28
C PRO A 426 -22.30 -12.90 -20.72
N GLU A 427 -23.05 -11.90 -20.28
CA GLU A 427 -22.84 -10.52 -20.69
C GLU A 427 -21.61 -9.92 -20.00
N PRO A 428 -20.74 -9.24 -20.76
CA PRO A 428 -19.59 -8.55 -20.19
C PRO A 428 -20.07 -7.42 -19.26
N LEU A 429 -19.22 -7.06 -18.32
CA LEU A 429 -19.44 -5.88 -17.48
C LEU A 429 -19.31 -4.61 -18.35
N ASP A 430 -20.39 -3.85 -18.46
CA ASP A 430 -20.44 -2.59 -19.21
C ASP A 430 -19.83 -1.42 -18.39
N ILE A 431 -18.54 -1.53 -18.11
CA ILE A 431 -17.74 -0.50 -17.45
C ILE A 431 -16.28 -0.60 -17.88
N GLN A 432 -15.64 0.56 -18.08
CA GLN A 432 -14.19 0.65 -18.28
C GLN A 432 -13.54 1.07 -16.96
N MET A 433 -12.68 0.23 -16.42
CA MET A 433 -12.09 0.38 -15.09
C MET A 433 -10.71 1.06 -15.18
N PRO A 434 -10.50 2.21 -14.51
CA PRO A 434 -9.19 2.84 -14.39
C PRO A 434 -8.22 1.99 -13.56
N LEU A 435 -6.99 1.85 -14.04
CA LEU A 435 -5.89 1.21 -13.34
C LEU A 435 -4.66 2.11 -13.41
N ILE A 436 -3.85 2.15 -12.36
CA ILE A 436 -2.67 3.03 -12.27
C ILE A 436 -1.42 2.22 -11.99
N VAL A 437 -0.35 2.49 -12.74
CA VAL A 437 1.00 2.08 -12.37
C VAL A 437 1.81 3.33 -12.04
N ALA A 438 2.24 3.45 -10.78
CA ALA A 438 3.15 4.49 -10.32
C ALA A 438 4.59 3.96 -10.34
N THR A 439 5.35 4.31 -11.37
CA THR A 439 6.77 3.94 -11.47
C THR A 439 7.63 5.11 -11.03
N LYS A 440 8.15 5.04 -9.80
CA LYS A 440 8.83 6.17 -9.13
C LYS A 440 7.96 7.44 -9.18
N ASP A 441 8.43 8.45 -9.89
CA ASP A 441 7.78 9.74 -10.05
C ASP A 441 6.70 9.77 -11.12
N ILE A 442 6.55 8.73 -11.96
CA ILE A 442 5.62 8.73 -13.09
C ILE A 442 4.37 7.93 -12.76
N TRP A 443 3.19 8.54 -12.94
CA TRP A 443 1.91 7.90 -12.73
C TRP A 443 1.19 7.70 -14.06
N HIS A 444 1.11 6.43 -14.50
CA HIS A 444 0.55 6.07 -15.80
C HIS A 444 -0.82 5.44 -15.66
N LEU A 445 -1.77 5.89 -16.50
CA LEU A 445 -3.14 5.39 -16.53
C LEU A 445 -3.31 4.28 -17.57
N TYR A 446 -4.04 3.24 -17.16
CA TYR A 446 -4.53 2.16 -17.99
C TYR A 446 -6.05 2.04 -17.85
N LEU A 447 -6.69 1.46 -18.86
CA LEU A 447 -8.10 1.07 -18.80
C LEU A 447 -8.26 -0.44 -18.96
N ALA A 448 -9.04 -1.04 -18.07
CA ALA A 448 -9.50 -2.42 -18.19
C ALA A 448 -10.95 -2.47 -18.67
N LYS A 449 -11.25 -3.32 -19.66
CA LYS A 449 -12.62 -3.64 -20.05
C LYS A 449 -12.76 -5.11 -20.43
N GLU A 450 -13.95 -5.65 -20.24
CA GLU A 450 -14.32 -6.98 -20.75
C GLU A 450 -15.02 -6.82 -22.10
N ALA A 451 -14.51 -7.49 -23.13
CA ALA A 451 -15.15 -7.56 -24.45
C ALA A 451 -14.69 -8.82 -25.19
N GLU A 452 -15.53 -9.37 -26.06
CA GLU A 452 -15.14 -10.50 -26.94
C GLU A 452 -14.59 -11.73 -26.19
N GLY A 453 -15.03 -11.96 -24.94
CA GLY A 453 -14.53 -13.04 -24.08
C GLY A 453 -13.09 -12.84 -23.56
N LYS A 454 -12.57 -11.62 -23.65
CA LYS A 454 -11.23 -11.21 -23.21
C LYS A 454 -11.29 -10.04 -22.25
N ILE A 455 -10.19 -9.83 -21.54
CA ILE A 455 -9.94 -8.61 -20.77
C ILE A 455 -8.88 -7.77 -21.48
N PHE A 456 -9.27 -6.58 -21.90
CA PHE A 456 -8.35 -5.61 -22.51
C PHE A 456 -7.78 -4.71 -21.42
N VAL A 457 -6.46 -4.60 -21.30
CA VAL A 457 -5.75 -3.70 -20.38
C VAL A 457 -4.89 -2.74 -21.20
N SER A 458 -5.49 -1.62 -21.61
CA SER A 458 -4.90 -0.71 -22.59
C SER A 458 -4.16 0.43 -21.93
N SER A 459 -2.94 0.70 -22.38
CA SER A 459 -2.16 1.88 -22.01
C SER A 459 -2.79 3.14 -22.56
N LEU A 460 -2.85 4.18 -21.74
CA LEU A 460 -3.27 5.52 -22.15
C LEU A 460 -2.09 6.49 -22.08
N PHE A 461 -1.99 7.25 -20.99
CA PHE A 461 -1.04 8.34 -20.83
C PHE A 461 -0.71 8.58 -19.36
N ASP A 462 0.35 9.36 -19.12
CA ASP A 462 0.73 9.79 -17.79
C ASP A 462 -0.29 10.82 -17.27
N ILE A 463 -0.84 10.56 -16.09
CA ILE A 463 -1.84 11.43 -15.44
C ILE A 463 -1.21 12.45 -14.47
N GLY A 464 0.11 12.38 -14.30
CA GLY A 464 0.87 13.31 -13.49
C GLY A 464 2.23 12.75 -13.12
N ARG A 465 3.04 13.60 -12.50
CA ARG A 465 4.39 13.26 -12.07
C ARG A 465 4.72 13.84 -10.70
N THR A 466 5.67 13.29 -9.98
CA THR A 466 6.09 13.82 -8.67
C THR A 466 7.46 14.49 -8.68
N ASP A 467 8.09 14.59 -9.84
CA ASP A 467 9.40 15.22 -10.06
C ASP A 467 9.32 16.73 -10.38
N SER A 468 8.12 17.32 -10.35
CA SER A 468 7.90 18.75 -10.58
C SER A 468 6.61 19.23 -9.88
N ILE A 469 6.53 20.52 -9.55
CA ILE A 469 5.35 21.12 -8.91
C ILE A 469 4.13 21.05 -9.84
N LEU A 470 4.32 21.39 -11.13
CA LEU A 470 3.25 21.28 -12.14
C LEU A 470 2.78 19.83 -12.32
N GLY A 471 3.72 18.88 -12.36
CA GLY A 471 3.39 17.46 -12.44
C GLY A 471 2.54 16.99 -11.25
N ILE A 472 2.83 17.49 -10.04
CA ILE A 472 2.08 17.12 -8.83
C ILE A 472 0.69 17.75 -8.86
N TYR A 473 0.56 19.01 -9.28
CA TYR A 473 -0.77 19.61 -9.49
C TYR A 473 -1.61 18.80 -10.49
N ALA A 474 -1.01 18.40 -11.62
CA ALA A 474 -1.67 17.52 -12.59
C ALA A 474 -2.08 16.19 -11.94
N LEU A 475 -1.20 15.57 -11.14
CA LEU A 475 -1.49 14.31 -10.48
C LEU A 475 -2.63 14.42 -9.46
N VAL A 476 -2.58 15.45 -8.60
CA VAL A 476 -3.63 15.72 -7.61
C VAL A 476 -4.97 15.94 -8.31
N LYS A 477 -5.02 16.74 -9.38
CA LYS A 477 -6.25 16.96 -10.16
C LYS A 477 -6.74 15.68 -10.85
N SER A 478 -5.85 14.88 -11.42
CA SER A 478 -6.21 13.60 -12.03
C SER A 478 -6.80 12.63 -11.02
N LEU A 479 -6.19 12.50 -9.84
CA LEU A 479 -6.70 11.66 -8.74
C LEU A 479 -8.06 12.17 -8.23
N ARG A 480 -8.30 13.48 -8.24
CA ARG A 480 -9.62 14.07 -7.93
C ARG A 480 -10.67 13.70 -8.98
N VAL A 481 -10.34 13.76 -10.26
CA VAL A 481 -11.26 13.30 -11.33
C VAL A 481 -11.58 11.82 -11.15
N LEU A 482 -10.60 10.98 -10.82
CA LEU A 482 -10.82 9.55 -10.55
C LEU A 482 -11.63 9.31 -9.27
N GLY A 483 -11.43 10.11 -8.22
CA GLY A 483 -12.23 10.09 -7.00
C GLY A 483 -13.70 10.45 -7.26
N ALA A 484 -13.94 11.49 -8.06
CA ALA A 484 -15.30 11.88 -8.50
C ALA A 484 -15.95 10.81 -9.38
N TRP A 485 -15.18 10.19 -10.27
CA TRP A 485 -15.64 9.06 -11.08
C TRP A 485 -16.05 7.86 -10.22
N ALA A 486 -15.25 7.55 -9.19
CA ALA A 486 -15.57 6.52 -8.23
C ALA A 486 -16.88 6.84 -7.49
N ASP A 487 -17.00 8.05 -6.93
CA ASP A 487 -18.15 8.46 -6.12
C ASP A 487 -19.46 8.67 -6.92
N GLY A 488 -19.36 8.84 -8.24
CA GLY A 488 -20.49 9.02 -9.15
C GLY A 488 -20.72 7.82 -10.08
N PRO A 489 -20.16 7.83 -11.30
CA PRO A 489 -20.33 6.76 -12.30
C PRO A 489 -20.14 5.33 -11.77
N PHE A 490 -19.06 5.05 -11.05
CA PHE A 490 -18.80 3.71 -10.52
C PHE A 490 -19.80 3.31 -9.43
N ARG A 491 -20.09 4.21 -8.47
CA ARG A 491 -21.15 4.00 -7.47
C ARG A 491 -22.48 3.65 -8.13
N LYS A 492 -22.86 4.40 -9.17
CA LYS A 492 -24.08 4.14 -9.94
C LYS A 492 -24.05 2.77 -10.61
N PHE A 493 -22.92 2.39 -11.23
CA PHE A 493 -22.75 1.07 -11.81
C PHE A 493 -22.93 -0.07 -10.78
N ILE A 494 -22.34 0.05 -9.58
CA ILE A 494 -22.54 -0.95 -8.52
C ILE A 494 -24.02 -1.05 -8.17
N LYS A 495 -24.70 0.09 -7.93
CA LYS A 495 -26.12 0.11 -7.55
C LYS A 495 -27.03 -0.48 -8.64
N ASP A 496 -26.84 -0.06 -9.88
CA ASP A 496 -27.82 -0.28 -10.96
C ASP A 496 -27.52 -1.48 -11.85
N ASN A 497 -26.26 -1.94 -11.90
CA ASN A 497 -25.84 -3.02 -12.80
C ASN A 497 -25.39 -4.27 -12.04
N ILE A 498 -24.89 -4.13 -10.80
CA ILE A 498 -24.44 -5.26 -9.99
C ILE A 498 -25.49 -5.68 -8.98
N LEU A 499 -26.11 -4.73 -8.27
CA LEU A 499 -27.05 -5.03 -7.19
C LEU A 499 -28.52 -5.03 -7.61
N ALA A 500 -28.83 -4.56 -8.82
CA ALA A 500 -30.20 -4.46 -9.28
C ALA A 500 -30.88 -5.84 -9.35
N PRO A 501 -32.14 -5.95 -8.89
CA PRO A 501 -32.93 -7.16 -9.06
C PRO A 501 -33.23 -7.39 -10.55
N PRO A 502 -33.62 -8.62 -10.95
CA PRO A 502 -33.98 -8.88 -12.33
C PRO A 502 -35.11 -7.94 -12.75
N ARG A 503 -34.96 -7.29 -13.91
CA ARG A 503 -36.06 -6.55 -14.52
C ARG A 503 -37.20 -7.54 -14.75
N MET A 504 -38.30 -7.38 -14.01
CA MET A 504 -39.52 -8.13 -14.25
C MET A 504 -39.94 -7.82 -15.69
N ALA A 505 -39.88 -8.82 -16.58
CA ALA A 505 -40.43 -8.69 -17.92
C ALA A 505 -41.95 -8.48 -17.76
N GLY A 506 -42.42 -7.29 -18.15
CA GLY A 506 -43.83 -6.93 -18.19
C GLY A 506 -44.55 -7.50 -19.40
#